data_AF-A0A935WK97-F1
#
_entry.id   AF-A0A935WK97-F1
#
_cell.length_a   1.000
_cell.length_b   1.000
_cell.length_c   1.000
_cell.angle_alpha   90.00
_cell.angle_beta   90.00
_cell.angle_gamma   90.00
#
_symmetry.space_group_name_H-M   'P 1'
#
loop_
_entity.id
_entity.type
_entity.pdbx_description
1 polymer ?
#
loop_
_entity_poly.entity_id
_entity_poly.type
_entity_poly.pdbx_seq_one_letter_code
_entity_poly.pdbx_strand_id
1 'polypeptide(L)'
;MKCGAPPIRRRASSRSGLPGRRRARRLASGSTSRRCSTPPDTTAAPNPDPAPLLVRPPPRQLTARSPPVHATRASFVADCTPQPLLRRCPCPPASRGSPVLPLIALLAAGCTDTADPAGPNTATPALRAPPRPITACGTTIREPGTYILTTDLLGCPGTGIEVAANGVTLRLEGHTLAGTGIGTSLGSGISMGPALYVGVRDVRVEGPGTVRDFRYGIVTEHLERGLIRGITVARNEQGLALNRRFAGDGLPTTDIQVLDNLVRDNWYHGITLNGGAHFVIRGNRLAGNGAGPANGVALFLYDATGILVAGNTIVENHQGGITILRGQLGNTVAENTVLRNGTPDLEDDNCRGNTWLRNRYGTAWWAACPPAR
;
A
#
# COMPACT_ATOMS: atom_id res chain seq x y z
N MET A 1 -30.51 38.83 -39.92
CA MET A 1 -29.05 38.74 -39.69
C MET A 1 -28.77 37.30 -39.24
N LYS A 2 -28.35 36.39 -40.14
CA LYS A 2 -26.96 35.87 -40.30
C LYS A 2 -26.34 35.52 -38.92
N CYS A 3 -25.97 34.28 -38.56
CA CYS A 3 -25.46 33.07 -39.25
C CYS A 3 -25.99 31.80 -38.51
N GLY A 4 -26.27 30.61 -39.05
CA GLY A 4 -25.59 29.76 -40.05
C GLY A 4 -24.53 28.88 -39.35
N ALA A 5 -24.58 27.54 -39.24
CA ALA A 5 -24.96 26.51 -40.21
C ALA A 5 -25.39 25.14 -39.57
N PRO A 6 -26.00 24.20 -40.35
CA PRO A 6 -26.69 22.97 -39.90
C PRO A 6 -26.00 21.64 -40.39
N PRO A 7 -26.60 20.43 -40.22
CA PRO A 7 -25.88 19.14 -40.16
C PRO A 7 -25.87 18.31 -41.48
N ILE A 8 -24.98 17.31 -41.55
CA ILE A 8 -24.85 16.37 -42.66
C ILE A 8 -25.64 15.08 -42.39
N ARG A 9 -26.56 14.72 -43.31
CA ARG A 9 -27.29 13.44 -43.37
C ARG A 9 -26.93 12.62 -44.63
N ARG A 10 -26.68 11.33 -44.39
CA ARG A 10 -26.91 10.08 -45.18
C ARG A 10 -27.28 10.13 -46.68
N ARG A 11 -26.66 9.21 -47.46
CA ARG A 11 -27.20 8.08 -48.27
C ARG A 11 -26.01 7.47 -49.07
N ALA A 12 -25.69 6.17 -49.14
CA ALA A 12 -26.40 4.94 -49.55
C ALA A 12 -26.56 4.73 -51.08
N SER A 13 -25.78 3.81 -51.67
CA SER A 13 -26.10 2.87 -52.78
C SER A 13 -24.94 1.85 -52.92
N SER A 14 -25.09 0.54 -52.66
CA SER A 14 -25.55 -0.54 -53.58
C SER A 14 -24.81 -0.54 -54.94
N ARG A 15 -24.16 -1.62 -55.44
CA ARG A 15 -24.63 -2.97 -55.82
C ARG A 15 -23.38 -3.82 -56.19
N SER A 16 -23.19 -5.05 -55.68
CA SER A 16 -23.54 -6.37 -56.28
C SER A 16 -22.40 -7.06 -57.05
N GLY A 17 -22.10 -8.33 -56.72
CA GLY A 17 -21.40 -9.26 -57.64
C GLY A 17 -20.42 -10.28 -57.01
N LEU A 18 -20.96 -11.27 -56.29
CA LEU A 18 -20.33 -12.55 -55.90
C LEU A 18 -20.12 -13.49 -57.13
N PRO A 19 -19.66 -14.76 -57.01
CA PRO A 19 -18.68 -15.40 -56.09
C PRO A 19 -17.71 -16.37 -56.82
N GLY A 20 -16.75 -17.00 -56.09
CA GLY A 20 -16.32 -18.35 -56.48
C GLY A 20 -14.96 -18.87 -55.98
N ARG A 21 -15.00 -19.61 -54.85
CA ARG A 21 -14.33 -20.92 -54.54
C ARG A 21 -12.86 -21.16 -54.95
N ARG A 22 -12.03 -21.94 -54.26
CA ARG A 22 -11.86 -22.55 -52.91
C ARG A 22 -10.64 -23.49 -53.09
N ARG A 23 -9.76 -23.54 -52.08
CA ARG A 23 -8.92 -24.68 -51.61
C ARG A 23 -7.84 -25.24 -52.57
N ALA A 24 -6.54 -25.15 -52.23
CA ALA A 24 -5.75 -25.94 -51.26
C ALA A 24 -5.18 -27.25 -51.83
N ARG A 25 -3.83 -27.42 -51.86
CA ARG A 25 -3.06 -28.50 -51.19
C ARG A 25 -1.58 -28.55 -51.59
N ARG A 26 -0.80 -29.11 -50.65
CA ARG A 26 0.63 -29.47 -50.60
C ARG A 26 1.10 -30.45 -51.70
N LEU A 27 2.43 -30.49 -51.92
CA LEU A 27 3.39 -31.63 -51.96
C LEU A 27 4.67 -31.12 -52.70
N ALA A 28 5.89 -31.06 -52.12
CA ALA A 28 6.87 -32.09 -51.75
C ALA A 28 7.70 -32.70 -52.91
N SER A 29 9.00 -32.92 -52.64
CA SER A 29 10.06 -33.58 -53.45
C SER A 29 10.70 -32.72 -54.55
N GLY A 30 11.98 -32.83 -54.92
CA GLY A 30 13.03 -33.79 -54.61
C GLY A 30 14.19 -33.60 -55.62
N SER A 31 15.40 -33.97 -55.22
CA SER A 31 16.72 -33.74 -55.82
C SER A 31 17.01 -34.30 -57.23
N THR A 32 18.03 -33.73 -57.91
CA THR A 32 19.18 -34.38 -58.64
C THR A 32 20.02 -33.28 -59.32
N SER A 33 21.31 -33.37 -59.70
CA SER A 33 22.58 -33.94 -59.22
C SER A 33 23.68 -33.50 -60.22
N ARG A 34 24.95 -33.32 -59.78
CA ARG A 34 26.25 -33.45 -60.54
C ARG A 34 26.58 -32.34 -61.58
N ARG A 35 27.81 -31.82 -61.77
CA ARG A 35 29.25 -32.21 -61.55
C ARG A 35 30.13 -30.92 -61.54
N CYS A 36 31.07 -30.77 -60.60
CA CYS A 36 32.56 -30.87 -60.73
C CYS A 36 33.29 -29.89 -61.68
N SER A 37 34.06 -28.94 -61.12
CA SER A 37 35.54 -28.80 -61.29
C SER A 37 36.10 -27.57 -60.53
N THR A 38 37.16 -27.79 -59.76
CA THR A 38 37.96 -26.85 -58.91
C THR A 38 39.19 -26.27 -59.68
N PRO A 39 40.20 -25.63 -59.04
CA PRO A 39 40.38 -24.20 -58.75
C PRO A 39 41.64 -23.60 -59.45
N PRO A 40 42.17 -22.42 -59.02
CA PRO A 40 43.34 -22.52 -58.14
C PRO A 40 43.40 -21.51 -56.98
N ASP A 41 44.13 -21.94 -55.96
CA ASP A 41 44.60 -21.22 -54.77
C ASP A 41 45.49 -20.00 -55.11
N THR A 42 45.35 -18.94 -54.30
CA THR A 42 46.51 -18.27 -53.68
C THR A 42 46.13 -17.70 -52.32
N THR A 43 46.89 -18.13 -51.32
CA THR A 43 46.92 -17.74 -49.91
C THR A 43 47.27 -16.27 -49.67
N ALA A 44 46.53 -15.60 -48.78
CA ALA A 44 47.02 -14.48 -47.96
C ALA A 44 46.33 -14.51 -46.58
N ALA A 45 47.13 -14.31 -45.53
CA ALA A 45 46.83 -14.49 -44.12
C ALA A 45 45.85 -13.45 -43.52
N PRO A 46 45.31 -13.66 -42.31
CA PRO A 46 44.17 -12.92 -41.78
C PRO A 46 44.60 -11.60 -41.14
N ASN A 47 43.81 -10.54 -41.35
CA ASN A 47 43.95 -9.29 -40.60
C ASN A 47 42.87 -9.19 -39.51
N PRO A 48 43.21 -8.57 -38.36
CA PRO A 48 42.55 -8.80 -37.07
C PRO A 48 41.27 -7.99 -36.88
N ASP A 49 40.46 -8.45 -35.92
CA ASP A 49 39.23 -7.83 -35.44
C ASP A 49 39.37 -6.33 -35.15
N PRO A 50 38.36 -5.50 -35.50
CA PRO A 50 38.34 -4.11 -35.09
C PRO A 50 38.06 -3.99 -33.58
N ALA A 51 38.95 -3.26 -32.89
CA ALA A 51 38.83 -2.90 -31.48
C ALA A 51 37.50 -2.19 -31.16
N PRO A 52 36.95 -2.37 -29.93
CA PRO A 52 35.69 -1.75 -29.55
C PRO A 52 35.82 -0.23 -29.39
N LEU A 53 34.86 0.49 -29.97
CA LEU A 53 34.69 1.94 -29.82
C LEU A 53 34.54 2.32 -28.34
N LEU A 54 35.51 3.09 -27.83
CA LEU A 54 35.44 3.78 -26.55
C LEU A 54 34.28 4.80 -26.57
N VAL A 55 33.18 4.44 -25.92
CA VAL A 55 32.09 5.38 -25.61
C VAL A 55 32.61 6.36 -24.56
N ARG A 56 32.77 7.62 -24.95
CA ARG A 56 33.09 8.73 -24.03
C ARG A 56 31.95 8.90 -23.02
N PRO A 57 32.24 9.10 -21.71
CA PRO A 57 31.21 9.45 -20.74
C PRO A 57 30.70 10.88 -21.01
N PRO A 58 29.42 11.18 -20.75
CA PRO A 58 28.87 12.52 -20.91
C PRO A 58 29.51 13.51 -19.91
N PRO A 59 29.60 14.80 -20.26
CA PRO A 59 30.23 15.81 -19.41
C PRO A 59 29.44 16.05 -18.12
N ARG A 60 30.17 16.19 -17.01
CA ARG A 60 29.66 16.66 -15.71
C ARG A 60 28.94 18.00 -15.90
N GLN A 61 27.64 18.05 -15.62
CA GLN A 61 26.96 19.33 -15.47
C GLN A 61 27.34 19.95 -14.12
N LEU A 62 27.92 21.15 -14.21
CA LEU A 62 28.16 22.06 -13.10
C LEU A 62 26.83 22.46 -12.46
N THR A 63 26.84 22.47 -11.14
CA THR A 63 25.77 22.86 -10.23
C THR A 63 25.23 24.27 -10.51
N ALA A 64 23.95 24.37 -10.84
CA ALA A 64 23.20 25.62 -10.69
C ALA A 64 22.71 25.72 -9.24
N ARG A 65 23.28 26.67 -8.49
CA ARG A 65 22.77 27.11 -7.18
C ARG A 65 21.43 27.82 -7.40
N SER A 66 20.39 27.34 -6.75
CA SER A 66 19.16 28.12 -6.50
C SER A 66 19.20 28.73 -5.09
N PRO A 67 18.63 29.93 -4.89
CA PRO A 67 18.90 30.81 -3.75
C PRO A 67 18.20 30.35 -2.45
N PRO A 68 18.67 30.81 -1.27
CA PRO A 68 18.09 30.45 0.01
C PRO A 68 16.75 31.17 0.21
N VAL A 69 15.70 30.41 0.53
CA VAL A 69 14.45 30.96 1.04
C VAL A 69 14.67 31.33 2.52
N HIS A 70 14.62 32.63 2.81
CA HIS A 70 14.55 33.17 4.15
C HIS A 70 13.26 32.68 4.84
N ALA A 71 13.41 31.82 5.85
CA ALA A 71 12.38 31.62 6.87
C ALA A 71 12.70 32.53 8.05
N THR A 72 11.86 33.54 8.23
CA THR A 72 11.88 34.49 9.33
C THR A 72 11.66 33.76 10.66
N ARG A 73 12.61 33.93 11.60
CA ARG A 73 12.47 33.53 13.00
C ARG A 73 11.32 34.31 13.65
N ALA A 74 10.36 33.60 14.23
CA ALA A 74 9.59 34.08 15.37
C ALA A 74 9.86 33.12 16.53
N SER A 75 10.59 33.61 17.53
CA SER A 75 10.91 32.92 18.76
C SER A 75 9.67 32.87 19.67
N PHE A 76 9.20 31.67 20.00
CA PHE A 76 8.45 31.45 21.24
C PHE A 76 9.23 30.42 22.05
N VAL A 77 9.81 30.90 23.15
CA VAL A 77 10.43 30.09 24.19
C VAL A 77 9.30 29.53 25.04
N ALA A 78 9.16 28.21 25.07
CA ALA A 78 8.38 27.51 26.09
C ALA A 78 9.27 26.42 26.67
N ASP A 79 9.81 26.72 27.85
CA ASP A 79 10.50 25.74 28.70
C ASP A 79 9.53 24.62 29.09
N CYS A 80 9.96 23.38 28.90
CA CYS A 80 9.31 22.20 29.48
C CYS A 80 10.39 21.35 30.17
N THR A 81 10.43 21.44 31.49
CA THR A 81 11.06 20.46 32.37
C THR A 81 9.97 19.56 32.97
N PRO A 82 10.24 18.25 33.20
CA PRO A 82 9.22 17.27 33.56
C PRO A 82 9.11 17.08 35.08
N GLN A 83 7.89 16.92 35.60
CA GLN A 83 7.64 16.27 36.90
C GLN A 83 6.32 15.47 36.93
N PRO A 84 6.20 14.44 37.81
CA PRO A 84 5.30 13.32 37.60
C PRO A 84 4.09 13.25 38.57
N LEU A 85 3.05 12.57 38.05
CA LEU A 85 2.08 11.66 38.69
C LEU A 85 1.10 12.13 39.82
N LEU A 86 -0.17 11.82 39.51
CA LEU A 86 -1.28 11.36 40.37
C LEU A 86 -1.82 12.32 41.44
N ARG A 87 -3.09 12.74 41.27
CA ARG A 87 -4.07 12.78 42.38
C ARG A 87 -5.52 12.85 41.88
N ARG A 88 -6.30 11.86 42.33
CA ARG A 88 -7.77 11.78 42.28
C ARG A 88 -8.36 12.75 43.31
N CYS A 89 -9.49 13.36 42.99
CA CYS A 89 -10.28 14.21 43.89
C CYS A 89 -10.85 13.41 45.08
N PRO A 90 -10.78 13.91 46.33
CA PRO A 90 -11.62 13.44 47.42
C PRO A 90 -12.84 14.34 47.64
N CYS A 91 -14.00 13.72 47.88
CA CYS A 91 -15.18 14.33 48.49
C CYS A 91 -14.90 14.76 49.95
N PRO A 92 -15.61 15.77 50.47
CA PRO A 92 -15.44 16.25 51.84
C PRO A 92 -16.18 15.36 52.88
N PRO A 93 -15.69 15.27 54.12
CA PRO A 93 -16.39 14.59 55.22
C PRO A 93 -17.30 15.53 56.02
N ALA A 94 -18.32 14.95 56.67
CA ALA A 94 -19.27 15.65 57.53
C ALA A 94 -18.97 15.46 59.04
N SER A 95 -19.39 16.47 59.81
CA SER A 95 -19.73 16.51 61.26
C SER A 95 -18.64 16.92 62.28
N ARG A 96 -18.89 17.98 63.04
CA ARG A 96 -19.38 17.97 64.45
C ARG A 96 -19.44 19.40 65.02
N GLY A 97 -20.57 19.77 65.65
CA GLY A 97 -20.70 20.99 66.46
C GLY A 97 -22.14 21.49 66.62
N SER A 98 -22.78 21.14 67.74
CA SER A 98 -23.99 21.79 68.31
C SER A 98 -23.57 22.50 69.62
N PRO A 99 -24.42 23.22 70.40
CA PRO A 99 -25.88 23.46 70.30
C PRO A 99 -26.37 24.90 70.63
N VAL A 100 -27.59 25.29 70.20
CA VAL A 100 -28.54 26.13 70.97
C VAL A 100 -30.00 25.75 70.57
N LEU A 101 -30.86 25.53 71.57
CA LEU A 101 -32.31 25.17 71.55
C LEU A 101 -33.20 26.44 71.72
N PRO A 102 -34.57 26.40 71.74
CA PRO A 102 -35.54 25.37 71.34
C PRO A 102 -36.77 25.90 70.51
N LEU A 103 -37.70 24.97 70.23
CA LEU A 103 -39.17 25.11 70.25
C LEU A 103 -39.90 25.17 68.88
N ILE A 104 -40.47 24.03 68.47
CA ILE A 104 -41.92 23.80 68.25
C ILE A 104 -42.10 22.33 67.82
N ALA A 105 -43.04 21.64 68.46
CA ALA A 105 -43.47 20.28 68.16
C ALA A 105 -44.60 20.28 67.12
N LEU A 106 -44.63 19.32 66.17
CA LEU A 106 -45.79 18.45 65.89
C LEU A 106 -45.57 17.48 64.71
N LEU A 107 -46.06 16.26 64.93
CA LEU A 107 -46.59 15.26 63.99
C LEU A 107 -45.66 14.43 63.10
N ALA A 108 -45.79 13.12 63.32
CA ALA A 108 -45.25 12.02 62.55
C ALA A 108 -45.86 11.93 61.14
N ALA A 109 -45.02 11.69 60.15
CA ALA A 109 -45.37 11.02 58.91
C ALA A 109 -44.20 10.10 58.54
N GLY A 110 -44.47 8.80 58.47
CA GLY A 110 -43.48 7.81 58.06
C GLY A 110 -43.06 8.05 56.62
N CYS A 111 -41.77 8.33 56.39
CA CYS A 111 -41.17 8.19 55.08
C CYS A 111 -40.90 6.71 54.85
N THR A 112 -41.85 6.00 54.25
CA THR A 112 -41.58 4.72 53.60
C THR A 112 -40.68 4.99 52.40
N ASP A 113 -39.54 4.31 52.35
CA ASP A 113 -38.69 4.17 51.18
C ASP A 113 -39.54 3.88 49.94
N THR A 114 -39.78 4.88 49.09
CA THR A 114 -40.12 4.62 47.70
C THR A 114 -38.83 4.19 47.03
N ALA A 115 -38.57 2.88 47.10
CA ALA A 115 -37.62 2.19 46.24
C ALA A 115 -37.92 2.61 44.80
N ASP A 116 -37.00 3.37 44.23
CA ASP A 116 -36.89 3.58 42.80
C ASP A 116 -36.87 2.18 42.16
N PRO A 117 -37.80 1.83 41.25
CA PRO A 117 -37.72 0.56 40.57
C PRO A 117 -36.55 0.66 39.60
N ALA A 118 -35.34 0.38 40.10
CA ALA A 118 -34.19 0.01 39.32
C ALA A 118 -34.53 -1.31 38.61
N GLY A 119 -35.34 -1.19 37.56
CA GLY A 119 -35.50 -2.23 36.58
C GLY A 119 -34.11 -2.59 36.07
N PRO A 120 -33.76 -3.87 35.95
CA PRO A 120 -32.48 -4.25 35.40
C PRO A 120 -32.45 -3.74 33.97
N ASN A 121 -31.63 -2.71 33.71
CA ASN A 121 -31.21 -2.28 32.39
C ASN A 121 -30.45 -3.44 31.75
N THR A 122 -31.19 -4.45 31.31
CA THR A 122 -30.75 -5.50 30.41
C THR A 122 -30.62 -4.84 29.06
N ALA A 123 -29.53 -4.07 28.89
CA ALA A 123 -29.07 -3.66 27.58
C ALA A 123 -28.91 -4.95 26.76
N THR A 124 -29.90 -5.23 25.92
CA THR A 124 -29.91 -6.38 25.04
C THR A 124 -28.65 -6.25 24.18
N PRO A 125 -27.77 -7.26 24.11
CA PRO A 125 -26.61 -7.20 23.24
C PRO A 125 -27.09 -6.84 21.84
N ALA A 126 -26.62 -5.71 21.30
CA ALA A 126 -27.00 -5.29 19.96
C ALA A 126 -26.67 -6.43 18.99
N LEU A 127 -27.70 -7.02 18.39
CA LEU A 127 -27.55 -8.10 17.44
C LEU A 127 -26.67 -7.58 16.30
N ARG A 128 -25.48 -8.18 16.13
CA ARG A 128 -24.53 -7.77 15.10
C ARG A 128 -25.21 -7.92 13.74
N ALA A 129 -25.32 -6.82 12.98
CA ALA A 129 -25.94 -6.84 11.66
C ALA A 129 -25.28 -7.92 10.78
N PRO A 130 -26.06 -8.67 9.97
CA PRO A 130 -25.52 -9.71 9.12
C PRO A 130 -24.49 -9.13 8.14
N PRO A 131 -23.43 -9.90 7.79
CA PRO A 131 -22.46 -9.47 6.79
C PRO A 131 -23.14 -9.18 5.44
N ARG A 132 -22.74 -8.09 4.79
CA ARG A 132 -23.28 -7.68 3.50
C ARG A 132 -22.46 -8.31 2.37
N PRO A 133 -23.08 -9.04 1.42
CA PRO A 133 -22.34 -9.68 0.34
C PRO A 133 -21.86 -8.65 -0.69
N ILE A 134 -20.67 -8.90 -1.24
CA ILE A 134 -20.14 -8.22 -2.42
C ILE A 134 -20.07 -9.24 -3.55
N THR A 135 -20.66 -8.88 -4.70
CA THR A 135 -20.82 -9.75 -5.87
C THR A 135 -20.42 -9.11 -7.19
N ALA A 136 -19.95 -7.85 -7.19
CA ALA A 136 -19.56 -7.14 -8.40
C ALA A 136 -18.33 -6.23 -8.18
N CYS A 137 -17.50 -6.12 -9.22
CA CYS A 137 -16.43 -5.12 -9.29
C CYS A 137 -16.99 -3.70 -9.23
N GLY A 138 -16.19 -2.75 -8.74
CA GLY A 138 -16.58 -1.35 -8.61
C GLY A 138 -17.53 -1.09 -7.42
N THR A 139 -17.67 -2.04 -6.50
CA THR A 139 -18.49 -1.84 -5.31
C THR A 139 -17.87 -0.78 -4.41
N THR A 140 -18.62 0.29 -4.09
CA THR A 140 -18.23 1.30 -3.09
C THR A 140 -18.96 1.06 -1.77
N ILE A 141 -18.21 0.78 -0.71
CA ILE A 141 -18.70 0.65 0.66
C ILE A 141 -18.82 2.04 1.28
N ARG A 142 -20.07 2.48 1.51
CA ARG A 142 -20.39 3.82 2.04
C ARG A 142 -20.95 3.81 3.47
N GLU A 143 -21.12 2.63 4.05
CA GLU A 143 -21.66 2.46 5.39
C GLU A 143 -20.72 1.59 6.24
N PRO A 144 -20.65 1.83 7.56
CA PRO A 144 -19.94 0.94 8.48
C PRO A 144 -20.57 -0.45 8.46
N GLY A 145 -19.76 -1.48 8.73
CA GLY A 145 -20.27 -2.85 8.82
C GLY A 145 -19.28 -3.91 8.36
N THR A 146 -19.76 -5.14 8.35
CA THR A 146 -19.01 -6.28 7.82
C THR A 146 -19.47 -6.58 6.40
N TYR A 147 -18.52 -6.73 5.49
CA TYR A 147 -18.73 -7.06 4.09
C TYR A 147 -17.96 -8.33 3.77
N ILE A 148 -18.56 -9.22 3.00
CA ILE A 148 -17.95 -10.50 2.61
C ILE A 148 -17.94 -10.61 1.09
N LEU A 149 -16.81 -11.01 0.54
CA LEU A 149 -16.79 -11.48 -0.84
C LEU A 149 -17.45 -12.87 -0.87
N THR A 150 -18.37 -13.08 -1.80
CA THR A 150 -19.15 -14.34 -1.90
C THR A 150 -18.93 -15.09 -3.21
N THR A 151 -18.15 -14.49 -4.10
CA THR A 151 -17.79 -15.03 -5.41
C THR A 151 -16.49 -14.37 -5.85
N ASP A 152 -15.77 -15.03 -6.74
CA ASP A 152 -14.62 -14.41 -7.41
C ASP A 152 -15.10 -13.26 -8.29
N LEU A 153 -14.41 -12.13 -8.21
CA LEU A 153 -14.60 -10.96 -9.05
C LEU A 153 -13.42 -10.86 -10.01
N LEU A 154 -13.64 -11.22 -11.26
CA LEU A 154 -12.57 -11.38 -12.25
C LEU A 154 -12.69 -10.32 -13.36
N GLY A 155 -11.55 -9.83 -13.83
CA GLY A 155 -11.51 -8.89 -14.96
C GLY A 155 -12.08 -7.51 -14.62
N CYS A 156 -11.91 -7.03 -13.39
CA CYS A 156 -12.42 -5.73 -12.98
C CYS A 156 -11.80 -4.61 -13.87
N PRO A 157 -12.61 -3.83 -14.60
CA PRO A 157 -12.10 -2.82 -15.54
C PRO A 157 -11.51 -1.58 -14.86
N GLY A 158 -11.75 -1.41 -13.57
CA GLY A 158 -11.25 -0.32 -12.74
C GLY A 158 -11.01 -0.80 -11.32
N THR A 159 -11.29 0.05 -10.34
CA THR A 159 -11.14 -0.33 -8.92
C THR A 159 -12.07 -1.49 -8.57
N GLY A 160 -11.53 -2.54 -7.93
CA GLY A 160 -12.28 -3.72 -7.55
C GLY A 160 -13.30 -3.42 -6.44
N ILE A 161 -12.81 -2.96 -5.29
CA ILE A 161 -13.63 -2.54 -4.15
C ILE A 161 -13.08 -1.22 -3.61
N GLU A 162 -13.98 -0.27 -3.38
CA GLU A 162 -13.68 1.01 -2.75
C GLU A 162 -14.29 1.06 -1.34
N VAL A 163 -13.48 1.41 -0.35
CA VAL A 163 -13.93 1.65 1.02
C VAL A 163 -13.92 3.15 1.29
N ALA A 164 -15.12 3.72 1.39
CA ALA A 164 -15.37 5.14 1.60
C ALA A 164 -16.09 5.41 2.94
N ALA A 165 -16.04 4.47 3.88
CA ALA A 165 -16.67 4.57 5.19
C ALA A 165 -15.76 4.06 6.31
N ASN A 166 -16.00 4.60 7.51
CA ASN A 166 -15.32 4.18 8.73
C ASN A 166 -15.87 2.85 9.25
N GLY A 167 -15.09 2.13 10.07
CA GLY A 167 -15.60 0.95 10.79
C GLY A 167 -16.02 -0.18 9.86
N VAL A 168 -15.30 -0.34 8.75
CA VAL A 168 -15.57 -1.37 7.73
C VAL A 168 -14.67 -2.57 7.99
N THR A 169 -15.25 -3.76 7.99
CA THR A 169 -14.49 -5.02 7.93
C THR A 169 -14.85 -5.72 6.63
N LEU A 170 -13.91 -5.75 5.68
CA LEU A 170 -14.00 -6.49 4.43
C LEU A 170 -13.29 -7.84 4.60
N ARG A 171 -14.03 -8.93 4.41
CA ARG A 171 -13.50 -10.29 4.44
C ARG A 171 -13.52 -10.89 3.05
N LEU A 172 -12.40 -11.43 2.60
CA LEU A 172 -12.30 -12.02 1.25
C LEU A 172 -12.79 -13.47 1.20
N GLU A 173 -12.92 -14.17 2.33
CA GLU A 173 -13.49 -15.53 2.44
C GLU A 173 -12.93 -16.56 1.44
N GLY A 174 -11.66 -16.42 1.08
CA GLY A 174 -10.95 -17.30 0.13
C GLY A 174 -11.13 -16.92 -1.34
N HIS A 175 -11.96 -15.93 -1.65
CA HIS A 175 -12.25 -15.51 -3.01
C HIS A 175 -11.14 -14.64 -3.63
N THR A 176 -11.17 -14.59 -4.96
CA THR A 176 -10.25 -13.82 -5.78
C THR A 176 -10.88 -12.53 -6.25
N LEU A 177 -10.18 -11.41 -6.04
CA LEU A 177 -10.41 -10.13 -6.69
C LEU A 177 -9.31 -9.92 -7.74
N ALA A 178 -9.66 -9.85 -9.01
CA ALA A 178 -8.72 -9.74 -10.11
C ALA A 178 -9.06 -8.63 -11.10
N GLY A 179 -8.04 -7.82 -11.46
CA GLY A 179 -8.14 -6.79 -12.49
C GLY A 179 -7.99 -7.37 -13.90
N THR A 180 -7.73 -6.50 -14.88
CA THR A 180 -7.56 -6.88 -16.29
C THR A 180 -6.15 -7.33 -16.65
N GLY A 181 -5.16 -7.16 -15.75
CA GLY A 181 -3.76 -7.45 -16.04
C GLY A 181 -2.81 -6.32 -15.62
N ILE A 182 -1.53 -6.70 -15.46
CA ILE A 182 -0.43 -5.76 -15.25
C ILE A 182 -0.28 -4.87 -16.50
N GLY A 183 -0.18 -3.56 -16.29
CA GLY A 183 -0.05 -2.57 -17.38
C GLY A 183 -1.33 -2.30 -18.17
N THR A 184 -2.41 -3.06 -17.96
CA THR A 184 -3.73 -2.83 -18.57
C THR A 184 -4.77 -2.35 -17.57
N SER A 185 -4.66 -2.74 -16.30
CA SER A 185 -5.53 -2.26 -15.24
C SER A 185 -5.18 -0.81 -14.90
N LEU A 186 -6.20 0.05 -14.81
CA LEU A 186 -6.04 1.44 -14.37
C LEU A 186 -6.42 1.63 -12.89
N GLY A 187 -7.10 0.65 -12.29
CA GLY A 187 -7.60 0.72 -10.92
C GLY A 187 -6.80 -0.11 -9.91
N SER A 188 -7.19 0.06 -8.65
CA SER A 188 -6.69 -0.69 -7.51
C SER A 188 -7.59 -1.88 -7.19
N GLY A 189 -7.05 -2.98 -6.67
CA GLY A 189 -7.88 -4.09 -6.22
C GLY A 189 -8.78 -3.65 -5.08
N ILE A 190 -8.18 -3.20 -3.97
CA ILE A 190 -8.89 -2.60 -2.85
C ILE A 190 -8.34 -1.20 -2.63
N SER A 191 -9.22 -0.20 -2.62
CA SER A 191 -8.87 1.18 -2.33
C SER A 191 -9.51 1.61 -1.02
N MET A 192 -8.70 2.01 -0.04
CA MET A 192 -9.17 2.45 1.27
C MET A 192 -8.91 3.95 1.44
N GLY A 193 -9.99 4.73 1.54
CA GLY A 193 -9.92 6.19 1.68
C GLY A 193 -9.63 7.02 0.42
N PRO A 194 -10.00 6.61 -0.81
CA PRO A 194 -9.75 7.46 -1.99
C PRO A 194 -10.66 8.71 -2.06
N ALA A 195 -11.63 8.85 -1.15
CA ALA A 195 -12.58 9.96 -1.15
C ALA A 195 -11.82 11.27 -0.93
N LEU A 196 -11.85 12.13 -1.96
CA LEU A 196 -10.96 13.27 -2.18
C LEU A 196 -10.78 14.27 -1.02
N TYR A 197 -11.55 14.20 0.07
CA TYR A 197 -11.46 15.14 1.21
C TYR A 197 -11.86 14.56 2.57
N VAL A 198 -12.08 13.25 2.70
CA VAL A 198 -12.44 12.64 3.99
C VAL A 198 -11.63 11.37 4.20
N GLY A 199 -10.68 11.44 5.13
CA GLY A 199 -9.98 10.27 5.62
C GLY A 199 -10.97 9.25 6.20
N VAL A 200 -10.64 7.98 6.05
CA VAL A 200 -11.39 6.89 6.66
C VAL A 200 -10.59 6.30 7.82
N ARG A 201 -11.28 5.69 8.76
CA ARG A 201 -10.66 5.07 9.93
C ARG A 201 -11.28 3.73 10.26
N ASP A 202 -10.51 2.92 10.97
CA ASP A 202 -10.99 1.64 11.51
C ASP A 202 -11.43 0.69 10.38
N VAL A 203 -10.65 0.63 9.29
CA VAL A 203 -10.90 -0.24 8.13
C VAL A 203 -10.03 -1.49 8.22
N ARG A 204 -10.65 -2.66 8.06
CA ARG A 204 -9.99 -3.96 8.14
C ARG A 204 -10.23 -4.74 6.84
N VAL A 205 -9.17 -5.25 6.24
CA VAL A 205 -9.20 -6.20 5.13
C VAL A 205 -8.63 -7.52 5.63
N GLU A 206 -9.44 -8.57 5.63
CA GLU A 206 -9.11 -9.84 6.24
C GLU A 206 -9.26 -10.99 5.24
N GLY A 207 -8.25 -11.85 5.20
CA GLY A 207 -8.26 -13.07 4.41
C GLY A 207 -8.92 -14.26 5.11
N PRO A 208 -8.81 -15.46 4.52
CA PRO A 208 -8.03 -15.74 3.30
C PRO A 208 -8.64 -15.08 2.06
N GLY A 209 -7.85 -14.93 0.99
CA GLY A 209 -8.29 -14.38 -0.30
C GLY A 209 -7.13 -13.84 -1.13
N THR A 210 -7.36 -13.59 -2.41
CA THR A 210 -6.32 -13.13 -3.35
C THR A 210 -6.71 -11.82 -4.04
N VAL A 211 -5.80 -10.85 -4.05
CA VAL A 211 -5.93 -9.61 -4.83
C VAL A 211 -4.82 -9.55 -5.88
N ARG A 212 -5.19 -9.54 -7.17
CA ARG A 212 -4.23 -9.70 -8.27
C ARG A 212 -4.54 -8.96 -9.55
N ASP A 213 -3.53 -8.80 -10.39
CA ASP A 213 -3.65 -8.29 -11.76
C ASP A 213 -4.25 -6.87 -11.85
N PHE A 214 -4.01 -6.05 -10.81
CA PHE A 214 -4.34 -4.62 -10.75
C PHE A 214 -3.11 -3.74 -10.91
N ARG A 215 -3.31 -2.42 -11.05
CA ARG A 215 -2.22 -1.43 -10.95
C ARG A 215 -1.67 -1.37 -9.53
N TYR A 216 -2.55 -1.25 -8.55
CA TYR A 216 -2.23 -1.41 -7.14
C TYR A 216 -3.03 -2.57 -6.61
N GLY A 217 -2.41 -3.53 -5.93
CA GLY A 217 -3.14 -4.59 -5.25
C GLY A 217 -4.06 -4.00 -4.20
N ILE A 218 -3.48 -3.35 -3.19
CA ILE A 218 -4.21 -2.55 -2.22
C ILE A 218 -3.53 -1.20 -2.07
N VAL A 219 -4.33 -0.14 -2.03
CA VAL A 219 -3.87 1.21 -1.74
C VAL A 219 -4.62 1.78 -0.54
N THR A 220 -3.88 2.49 0.31
CA THR A 220 -4.45 3.28 1.40
C THR A 220 -4.10 4.72 1.21
N GLU A 221 -5.08 5.60 1.29
CA GLU A 221 -4.91 7.05 1.26
C GLU A 221 -5.75 7.64 2.39
N HIS A 222 -5.15 8.45 3.26
CA HIS A 222 -5.80 8.97 4.46
C HIS A 222 -6.51 7.93 5.33
N LEU A 223 -5.83 6.82 5.61
CA LEU A 223 -6.37 5.79 6.48
C LEU A 223 -5.74 5.89 7.87
N GLU A 224 -6.60 5.91 8.90
CA GLU A 224 -6.18 5.80 10.30
C GLU A 224 -6.62 4.44 10.86
N ARG A 225 -5.77 3.79 11.67
CA ARG A 225 -6.10 2.53 12.38
C ARG A 225 -6.61 1.44 11.43
N GLY A 226 -5.85 1.20 10.36
CA GLY A 226 -6.14 0.18 9.37
C GLY A 226 -5.55 -1.18 9.72
N LEU A 227 -6.14 -2.25 9.19
CA LEU A 227 -5.59 -3.60 9.24
C LEU A 227 -5.68 -4.28 7.87
N ILE A 228 -4.58 -4.85 7.41
CA ILE A 228 -4.52 -5.74 6.24
C ILE A 228 -3.90 -7.05 6.72
N ARG A 229 -4.65 -8.14 6.73
CA ARG A 229 -4.14 -9.42 7.24
C ARG A 229 -4.56 -10.68 6.50
N GLY A 230 -3.65 -11.65 6.47
CA GLY A 230 -3.94 -13.02 6.03
C GLY A 230 -4.33 -13.14 4.55
N ILE A 231 -3.96 -12.18 3.70
CA ILE A 231 -4.31 -12.18 2.28
C ILE A 231 -3.10 -12.46 1.39
N THR A 232 -3.37 -12.88 0.16
CA THR A 232 -2.38 -12.93 -0.92
C THR A 232 -2.53 -11.71 -1.84
N VAL A 233 -1.46 -10.92 -1.99
CA VAL A 233 -1.39 -9.79 -2.92
C VAL A 233 -0.35 -10.12 -3.98
N ALA A 234 -0.80 -10.44 -5.18
CA ALA A 234 0.09 -11.02 -6.19
C ALA A 234 -0.11 -10.50 -7.60
N ARG A 235 0.97 -10.43 -8.38
CA ARG A 235 0.93 -10.04 -9.81
C ARG A 235 0.20 -8.72 -10.06
N ASN A 236 0.34 -7.77 -9.16
CA ASN A 236 -0.07 -6.40 -9.41
C ASN A 236 1.13 -5.62 -9.94
N GLU A 237 0.91 -4.47 -10.55
CA GLU A 237 2.03 -3.57 -10.88
C GLU A 237 2.72 -3.11 -9.59
N GLN A 238 1.97 -2.68 -8.58
CA GLN A 238 2.42 -2.42 -7.21
C GLN A 238 1.62 -3.30 -6.23
N GLY A 239 2.28 -3.90 -5.23
CA GLY A 239 1.60 -4.77 -4.26
C GLY A 239 0.71 -4.01 -3.29
N LEU A 240 1.25 -3.67 -2.11
CA LEU A 240 0.61 -2.85 -1.08
C LEU A 240 1.22 -1.44 -1.08
N ALA A 241 0.42 -0.41 -1.37
CA ALA A 241 0.86 0.98 -1.33
C ALA A 241 0.19 1.71 -0.16
N LEU A 242 0.96 2.00 0.90
CA LEU A 242 0.51 2.82 2.01
C LEU A 242 0.94 4.26 1.76
N ASN A 243 0.02 5.09 1.27
CA ASN A 243 0.31 6.46 0.88
C ASN A 243 -0.25 7.44 1.92
N ARG A 244 0.45 8.55 2.18
CA ARG A 244 -0.13 9.69 2.91
C ARG A 244 -1.26 10.31 2.09
N ARG A 245 -0.91 10.85 0.91
CA ARG A 245 -1.74 11.24 -0.25
C ARG A 245 -0.86 11.94 -1.27
N PHE A 246 -1.17 11.84 -2.56
CA PHE A 246 -0.52 12.66 -3.58
C PHE A 246 -0.99 14.13 -3.63
N ALA A 247 -2.10 14.51 -2.96
CA ALA A 247 -2.77 15.80 -3.16
C ALA A 247 -2.72 16.80 -1.98
N GLY A 248 -1.74 16.66 -1.07
CA GLY A 248 -1.23 17.80 -0.28
C GLY A 248 -2.14 18.43 0.78
N ASP A 249 -3.23 17.79 1.20
CA ASP A 249 -4.11 18.26 2.28
C ASP A 249 -3.55 18.03 3.70
N GLY A 250 -2.40 17.36 3.82
CA GLY A 250 -1.71 17.14 5.08
C GLY A 250 -2.37 16.10 5.99
N LEU A 251 -3.40 15.40 5.54
CA LEU A 251 -4.01 14.32 6.33
C LEU A 251 -3.09 13.10 6.33
N PRO A 252 -2.73 12.56 7.51
CA PRO A 252 -1.77 11.48 7.56
C PRO A 252 -2.47 10.12 7.37
N THR A 253 -1.78 9.18 6.74
CA THR A 253 -2.07 7.75 6.91
C THR A 253 -1.27 7.28 8.11
N THR A 254 -1.93 6.79 9.17
CA THR A 254 -1.26 6.38 10.41
C THR A 254 -1.81 5.09 10.98
N ASP A 255 -1.01 4.43 11.80
CA ASP A 255 -1.45 3.31 12.65
C ASP A 255 -1.99 2.12 11.83
N ILE A 256 -1.39 1.88 10.67
CA ILE A 256 -1.72 0.76 9.78
C ILE A 256 -0.94 -0.48 10.20
N GLN A 257 -1.65 -1.60 10.33
CA GLN A 257 -1.07 -2.91 10.58
C GLN A 257 -1.16 -3.77 9.32
N VAL A 258 -0.02 -4.23 8.82
CA VAL A 258 0.10 -5.17 7.70
C VAL A 258 0.66 -6.47 8.27
N LEU A 259 -0.21 -7.45 8.48
CA LEU A 259 0.09 -8.65 9.26
C LEU A 259 -0.10 -9.94 8.47
N ASP A 260 0.88 -10.84 8.52
CA ASP A 260 0.72 -12.24 8.08
C ASP A 260 0.21 -12.38 6.62
N ASN A 261 0.65 -11.48 5.74
CA ASN A 261 0.28 -11.49 4.32
C ASN A 261 1.33 -12.19 3.46
N LEU A 262 0.90 -12.75 2.33
CA LEU A 262 1.77 -13.17 1.24
C LEU A 262 1.75 -12.12 0.13
N VAL A 263 2.85 -11.42 -0.05
CA VAL A 263 2.99 -10.37 -1.07
C VAL A 263 4.03 -10.82 -2.09
N ARG A 264 3.58 -11.18 -3.30
CA ARG A 264 4.47 -11.86 -4.24
C ARG A 264 4.30 -11.49 -5.69
N ASP A 265 5.37 -11.64 -6.46
CA ASP A 265 5.34 -11.52 -7.92
C ASP A 265 4.74 -10.19 -8.39
N ASN A 266 4.79 -9.13 -7.58
CA ASN A 266 4.36 -7.80 -7.99
C ASN A 266 5.48 -7.15 -8.79
N TRP A 267 5.11 -6.40 -9.84
CA TRP A 267 6.07 -5.98 -10.85
C TRP A 267 7.04 -4.93 -10.31
N TYR A 268 6.58 -4.03 -9.46
CA TYR A 268 7.40 -3.09 -8.70
C TYR A 268 7.52 -3.57 -7.25
N HIS A 269 7.12 -2.74 -6.30
CA HIS A 269 7.37 -3.01 -4.90
C HIS A 269 6.37 -4.03 -4.38
N GLY A 270 6.83 -4.85 -3.43
CA GLY A 270 5.94 -5.68 -2.63
C GLY A 270 5.08 -4.78 -1.75
N ILE A 271 5.73 -4.02 -0.87
CA ILE A 271 5.09 -3.03 -0.01
C ILE A 271 5.86 -1.72 -0.10
N THR A 272 5.14 -0.60 -0.28
CA THR A 272 5.72 0.74 -0.29
C THR A 272 5.02 1.64 0.70
N LEU A 273 5.82 2.42 1.43
CA LEU A 273 5.36 3.45 2.36
C LEU A 273 5.69 4.84 1.79
N ASN A 274 4.73 5.42 1.07
CA ASN A 274 4.84 6.74 0.43
C ASN A 274 4.15 7.81 1.29
N GLY A 275 4.64 8.00 2.51
CA GLY A 275 4.02 8.89 3.48
C GLY A 275 3.33 8.12 4.61
N GLY A 276 3.40 8.67 5.81
CA GLY A 276 2.65 8.20 6.98
C GLY A 276 3.54 7.87 8.18
N ALA A 277 2.89 7.44 9.26
CA ALA A 277 3.58 7.16 10.51
C ALA A 277 2.98 5.98 11.28
N HIS A 278 3.79 5.38 12.16
CA HIS A 278 3.34 4.35 13.11
C HIS A 278 2.76 3.09 12.45
N PHE A 279 3.33 2.66 11.33
CA PHE A 279 2.94 1.40 10.71
C PHE A 279 3.63 0.21 11.37
N VAL A 280 2.91 -0.90 11.46
CA VAL A 280 3.45 -2.19 11.90
C VAL A 280 3.37 -3.16 10.73
N ILE A 281 4.52 -3.59 10.25
CA ILE A 281 4.66 -4.57 9.18
C ILE A 281 5.27 -5.82 9.79
N ARG A 282 4.45 -6.84 10.04
CA ARG A 282 4.86 -8.01 10.80
C ARG A 282 4.38 -9.33 10.24
N GLY A 283 5.25 -10.35 10.28
CA GLY A 283 4.90 -11.73 9.89
C GLY A 283 4.60 -11.90 8.41
N ASN A 284 4.88 -10.91 7.57
CA ASN A 284 4.60 -11.00 6.14
C ASN A 284 5.69 -11.80 5.42
N ARG A 285 5.30 -12.46 4.34
CA ARG A 285 6.21 -13.07 3.37
C ARG A 285 6.20 -12.27 2.08
N LEU A 286 7.34 -11.64 1.74
CA LEU A 286 7.53 -10.88 0.50
C LEU A 286 8.48 -11.65 -0.42
N ALA A 287 8.01 -12.11 -1.57
CA ALA A 287 8.83 -12.91 -2.49
C ALA A 287 8.60 -12.65 -3.98
N GLY A 288 9.65 -12.66 -4.80
CA GLY A 288 9.52 -12.48 -6.25
C GLY A 288 9.05 -11.10 -6.70
N ASN A 289 9.06 -10.08 -5.82
CA ASN A 289 8.65 -8.73 -6.20
C ASN A 289 9.80 -8.00 -6.93
N GLY A 290 9.46 -7.03 -7.77
CA GLY A 290 10.43 -6.15 -8.42
C GLY A 290 10.91 -6.58 -9.79
N ALA A 291 10.22 -7.53 -10.44
CA ALA A 291 10.61 -8.07 -11.76
C ALA A 291 10.38 -7.08 -12.92
N GLY A 292 9.72 -5.96 -12.67
CA GLY A 292 9.36 -4.94 -13.63
C GLY A 292 10.52 -4.01 -13.99
N PRO A 293 10.32 -3.15 -15.01
CA PRO A 293 11.41 -2.39 -15.63
C PRO A 293 11.98 -1.25 -14.78
N ALA A 294 11.38 -0.91 -13.63
CA ALA A 294 11.65 0.35 -12.95
C ALA A 294 11.97 0.18 -11.46
N ASN A 295 12.88 -0.74 -11.21
CA ASN A 295 13.61 -0.86 -9.96
C ASN A 295 12.76 -1.02 -8.67
N GLY A 296 11.86 -2.01 -8.66
CA GLY A 296 11.07 -2.33 -7.48
C GLY A 296 11.86 -3.11 -6.42
N VAL A 297 11.94 -2.58 -5.19
CA VAL A 297 12.41 -3.30 -3.99
C VAL A 297 11.27 -4.00 -3.25
N ALA A 298 11.56 -5.00 -2.41
CA ALA A 298 10.51 -5.76 -1.73
C ALA A 298 9.71 -4.90 -0.74
N LEU A 299 10.40 -4.23 0.19
CA LEU A 299 9.83 -3.35 1.21
C LEU A 299 10.51 -1.99 1.14
N PHE A 300 9.77 -0.95 0.73
CA PHE A 300 10.33 0.38 0.50
C PHE A 300 9.77 1.42 1.47
N LEU A 301 10.64 2.03 2.27
CA LEU A 301 10.33 3.15 3.16
C LEU A 301 10.78 4.46 2.51
N TYR A 302 9.86 5.10 1.76
CA TYR A 302 10.15 6.31 0.99
C TYR A 302 9.92 7.60 1.78
N ASP A 303 8.85 7.68 2.56
CA ASP A 303 8.51 8.86 3.38
C ASP A 303 7.73 8.36 4.61
N ALA A 304 8.40 7.70 5.56
CA ALA A 304 7.72 7.05 6.66
C ALA A 304 8.55 7.10 7.95
N THR A 305 7.89 7.38 9.08
CA THR A 305 8.53 7.50 10.39
C THR A 305 7.82 6.68 11.46
N GLY A 306 8.56 6.26 12.49
CA GLY A 306 8.00 5.44 13.56
C GLY A 306 7.51 4.08 13.09
N ILE A 307 8.13 3.52 12.05
CA ILE A 307 7.73 2.24 11.45
C ILE A 307 8.38 1.08 12.21
N LEU A 308 7.59 0.04 12.49
CA LEU A 308 8.08 -1.23 12.99
C LEU A 308 7.99 -2.29 11.87
N VAL A 309 9.15 -2.77 11.42
CA VAL A 309 9.27 -3.90 10.50
C VAL A 309 9.82 -5.09 11.28
N ALA A 310 8.96 -6.06 11.61
CA ALA A 310 9.32 -7.14 12.53
C ALA A 310 8.97 -8.54 12.03
N GLY A 311 9.87 -9.52 12.17
CA GLY A 311 9.52 -10.93 11.94
C GLY A 311 9.05 -11.25 10.52
N ASN A 312 9.43 -10.46 9.51
CA ASN A 312 9.05 -10.71 8.12
C ASN A 312 10.06 -11.64 7.45
N THR A 313 9.58 -12.40 6.46
CA THR A 313 10.43 -13.21 5.56
C THR A 313 10.44 -12.56 4.18
N ILE A 314 11.56 -11.95 3.80
CA ILE A 314 11.72 -11.18 2.56
C ILE A 314 12.81 -11.86 1.73
N VAL A 315 12.41 -12.59 0.71
CA VAL A 315 13.31 -13.48 -0.02
C VAL A 315 13.06 -13.48 -1.51
N GLU A 316 14.10 -13.73 -2.30
CA GLU A 316 13.95 -13.94 -3.76
C GLU A 316 13.28 -12.75 -4.47
N ASN A 317 13.42 -11.53 -3.96
CA ASN A 317 12.98 -10.34 -4.66
C ASN A 317 14.07 -9.93 -5.66
N HIS A 318 13.65 -9.35 -6.79
CA HIS A 318 14.55 -9.09 -7.91
C HIS A 318 15.57 -7.97 -7.61
N GLN A 319 15.27 -7.10 -6.65
CA GLN A 319 16.14 -6.02 -6.20
C GLN A 319 16.27 -6.01 -4.67
N GLY A 320 16.42 -4.83 -4.07
CA GLY A 320 16.64 -4.69 -2.63
C GLY A 320 15.54 -5.36 -1.77
N GLY A 321 15.94 -5.85 -0.61
CA GLY A 321 15.02 -6.44 0.37
C GLY A 321 14.25 -5.37 1.14
N ILE A 322 14.85 -4.85 2.21
CA ILE A 322 14.33 -3.71 2.97
C ILE A 322 15.19 -2.49 2.66
N THR A 323 14.58 -1.46 2.08
CA THR A 323 15.26 -0.19 1.80
C THR A 323 14.59 0.96 2.55
N ILE A 324 15.38 1.67 3.34
CA ILE A 324 15.00 2.92 4.00
C ILE A 324 15.73 4.07 3.29
N LEU A 325 14.98 4.94 2.62
CA LEU A 325 15.57 6.07 1.91
C LEU A 325 16.06 7.15 2.90
N ARG A 326 16.96 8.03 2.45
CA ARG A 326 17.48 9.16 3.24
C ARG A 326 16.38 10.10 3.72
N GLY A 327 16.46 10.48 5.00
CA GLY A 327 15.54 11.38 5.71
C GLY A 327 14.61 10.65 6.68
N GLN A 328 14.54 9.32 6.60
CA GLN A 328 13.51 8.51 7.24
C GLN A 328 14.11 7.93 8.52
N LEU A 329 13.75 8.56 9.65
CA LEU A 329 14.35 8.29 10.96
C LEU A 329 13.30 7.74 11.95
N GLY A 330 13.78 7.17 13.05
CA GLY A 330 12.93 6.63 14.12
C GLY A 330 12.27 5.30 13.76
N ASN A 331 12.80 4.60 12.75
CA ASN A 331 12.26 3.31 12.32
C ASN A 331 13.00 2.17 13.01
N THR A 332 12.28 1.07 13.28
CA THR A 332 12.83 -0.15 13.87
C THR A 332 12.65 -1.31 12.90
N VAL A 333 13.75 -1.94 12.51
CA VAL A 333 13.77 -3.15 11.69
C VAL A 333 14.36 -4.28 12.52
N ALA A 334 13.52 -5.23 12.94
CA ALA A 334 13.92 -6.27 13.89
C ALA A 334 13.51 -7.68 13.48
N GLU A 335 14.37 -8.67 13.73
CA GLU A 335 14.03 -10.09 13.64
C GLU A 335 13.52 -10.53 12.26
N ASN A 336 13.90 -9.83 11.20
CA ASN A 336 13.53 -10.19 9.84
C ASN A 336 14.53 -11.18 9.25
N THR A 337 14.04 -12.07 8.38
CA THR A 337 14.89 -12.87 7.49
C THR A 337 14.83 -12.27 6.10
N VAL A 338 15.92 -11.62 5.68
CA VAL A 338 16.01 -10.88 4.41
C VAL A 338 17.16 -11.46 3.58
N LEU A 339 16.87 -12.42 2.72
CA LEU A 339 17.91 -13.24 2.07
C LEU A 339 17.62 -13.49 0.60
N ARG A 340 18.68 -13.55 -0.20
CA ARG A 340 18.61 -13.94 -1.62
C ARG A 340 17.72 -12.98 -2.42
N ASN A 341 17.69 -11.72 -2.00
CA ASN A 341 17.15 -10.65 -2.81
C ASN A 341 18.23 -10.21 -3.81
N GLY A 342 17.88 -9.28 -4.70
CA GLY A 342 18.89 -8.49 -5.38
C GLY A 342 19.71 -7.69 -4.36
N THR A 343 20.67 -6.93 -4.84
CA THR A 343 21.58 -6.21 -3.94
C THR A 343 21.05 -4.82 -3.62
N PRO A 344 20.97 -4.42 -2.33
CA PRO A 344 21.32 -5.17 -1.10
C PRO A 344 20.09 -5.83 -0.42
N ASP A 345 20.32 -6.79 0.48
CA ASP A 345 19.21 -7.32 1.30
C ASP A 345 18.68 -6.24 2.26
N LEU A 346 19.56 -5.50 2.93
CA LEU A 346 19.19 -4.36 3.78
C LEU A 346 19.86 -3.08 3.31
N GLU A 347 19.12 -1.98 3.25
CA GLU A 347 19.64 -0.66 2.89
C GLU A 347 19.14 0.40 3.86
N ASP A 348 20.07 1.18 4.40
CA ASP A 348 19.79 2.42 5.12
C ASP A 348 20.49 3.61 4.46
N ASP A 349 19.68 4.40 3.75
CA ASP A 349 19.91 5.75 3.24
C ASP A 349 20.46 6.75 4.28
N ASN A 350 20.27 6.41 5.55
CA ASN A 350 20.59 7.21 6.70
C ASN A 350 21.86 6.66 7.38
N CYS A 351 22.77 7.55 7.73
CA CYS A 351 23.96 7.16 8.50
C CYS A 351 23.60 6.72 9.93
N ARG A 352 22.55 7.30 10.52
CA ARG A 352 22.03 7.01 11.88
C ARG A 352 20.54 7.35 11.96
N GLY A 353 19.89 6.92 13.04
CA GLY A 353 18.53 7.32 13.41
C GLY A 353 17.49 6.21 13.23
N ASN A 354 17.86 5.10 12.61
CA ASN A 354 17.07 3.87 12.58
C ASN A 354 17.72 2.80 13.45
N THR A 355 16.90 1.88 13.95
CA THR A 355 17.31 0.79 14.84
C THR A 355 17.18 -0.54 14.11
N TRP A 356 18.30 -1.26 13.96
CA TRP A 356 18.35 -2.55 13.28
C TRP A 356 18.77 -3.64 14.28
N LEU A 357 17.90 -4.64 14.52
CA LEU A 357 18.11 -5.62 15.60
C LEU A 357 17.85 -7.06 15.13
N ARG A 358 18.82 -7.96 15.33
CA ARG A 358 18.63 -9.42 15.12
C ARG A 358 18.07 -9.81 13.74
N ASN A 359 18.35 -9.02 12.70
CA ASN A 359 17.98 -9.39 11.33
C ASN A 359 18.97 -10.40 10.78
N ARG A 360 18.47 -11.39 10.04
CA ARG A 360 19.28 -12.33 9.27
C ARG A 360 19.32 -11.87 7.81
N TYR A 361 20.49 -11.47 7.32
CA TYR A 361 20.67 -10.95 5.96
C TYR A 361 22.00 -11.38 5.34
N GLY A 362 22.10 -11.29 4.01
CA GLY A 362 23.32 -11.63 3.27
C GLY A 362 24.16 -10.40 2.94
N THR A 363 23.53 -9.35 2.41
CA THR A 363 24.20 -8.09 2.04
C THR A 363 23.53 -6.89 2.69
N ALA A 364 24.31 -5.89 3.09
CA ALA A 364 23.74 -4.65 3.60
C ALA A 364 24.56 -3.44 3.15
N TRP A 365 23.85 -2.35 2.84
CA TRP A 365 24.42 -1.05 2.51
C TRP A 365 23.94 -0.02 3.52
N TRP A 366 24.90 0.72 4.05
CA TRP A 366 24.66 1.89 4.88
C TRP A 366 25.28 3.05 4.11
N ALA A 367 24.53 4.12 3.84
CA ALA A 367 25.12 5.30 3.24
C ALA A 367 26.33 5.74 4.09
N ALA A 368 27.51 5.69 3.48
CA ALA A 368 28.82 5.80 4.10
C ALA A 368 28.87 6.89 5.18
N CYS A 369 28.94 6.48 6.45
CA CYS A 369 29.42 7.37 7.49
C CYS A 369 30.94 7.54 7.29
N PRO A 370 31.50 8.77 7.30
CA PRO A 370 32.93 8.90 7.56
C PRO A 370 33.24 8.24 8.91
N PRO A 371 34.42 7.60 9.08
CA PRO A 371 34.80 7.03 10.36
C PRO A 371 34.66 8.11 11.45
N ALA A 372 34.05 7.74 12.57
CA ALA A 372 34.00 8.62 13.74
C ALA A 372 35.44 9.06 14.05
N ARG A 373 35.67 10.37 14.12
CA ARG A 373 36.95 10.93 14.60
C ARG A 373 37.05 10.77 16.10
#